data_AF-A0A8H8RE29-F1
#
_entry.id   AF-A0A8H8RE29-F1
#
_cell.length_a   1.000
_cell.length_b   1.000
_cell.length_c   1.000
_cell.angle_alpha   90.00
_cell.angle_beta   90.00
_cell.angle_gamma   90.00
#
_symmetry.space_group_name_H-M   'P 1'
#
loop_
_entity.id
_entity.type
_entity.pdbx_description
1 polymer ?
#
loop_
_entity_poly.entity_id
_entity_poly.type
_entity_poly.pdbx_seq_one_letter_code
_entity_poly.pdbx_strand_id
1 'polypeptide(L)'
;MLAMQCTRLGKSCTYSSPPKASSSHPEKDSPESLSQRVELLEQLLKNQTQTQSSSGNGNAEVNFKPQAGFLVPVAGLPSNASRSHTLFPTTFFLDSKAHRPISADQLLPDLPVPVGIMDVLISSSPLPSLCSTYWLRTHTWLPILSRKRVSEKVDKFSAATDAGLALLLLCMKLVSQLPSELEHPALSALYCLAKGSLSRLEHAGLISLQLLQSAILIAVYEIGHAIYPASYLSISHAARLGIMMGFHCKYAAQLFKDPETWTYREEERRAWWAIVILDRYVNLGVHGLPLNVSEPLKGTLLPCTESIWNSGEIGTNQPLFASSFTCTIEVGSFASACQASHVLGLVLRHRDDPNKATTDPHFRLSEANQLHQTLLALSTYLDHEAQDDSMVVAIALCYSARLVLYDMYACNNQFSALGIRMSEEEDMQKASIDGYRNVTREVFNFLDDDGGLEKGNAEEVAGLRAVVGRLRGIERTWRVAGEYVRHLEADGSLKSLEE
;
A
#
# COMPACT_ATOMS: atom_id res chain seq x y z
N MET A 1 -4.42 33.59 -5.98
CA MET A 1 -5.04 34.92 -6.20
C MET A 1 -4.41 35.76 -7.33
N LEU A 2 -3.26 35.37 -7.92
CA LEU A 2 -2.58 36.13 -8.99
C LEU A 2 -3.04 35.80 -10.42
N ALA A 3 -3.67 34.63 -10.66
CA ALA A 3 -4.07 34.21 -12.02
C ALA A 3 -5.31 34.96 -12.57
N MET A 4 -6.19 35.49 -11.71
CA MET A 4 -7.40 36.21 -12.16
C MET A 4 -7.12 37.63 -12.70
N GLN A 5 -5.92 38.17 -12.49
CA GLN A 5 -5.58 39.54 -12.89
C GLN A 5 -5.01 39.62 -14.31
N CYS A 6 -4.34 38.57 -14.81
CA CYS A 6 -3.83 38.48 -16.18
C CYS A 6 -4.96 38.47 -17.23
N THR A 7 -6.03 37.71 -16.98
CA THR A 7 -7.16 37.54 -17.94
C THR A 7 -7.99 38.81 -18.11
N ARG A 8 -8.03 39.65 -17.07
CA ARG A 8 -8.79 40.91 -17.08
C ARG A 8 -8.10 42.03 -17.87
N LEU A 9 -6.80 41.87 -18.19
CA LEU A 9 -5.97 42.86 -18.88
C LEU A 9 -5.53 42.46 -20.29
N GLY A 10 -6.01 41.32 -20.83
CA GLY A 10 -5.77 40.91 -22.21
C GLY A 10 -4.30 40.63 -22.55
N LYS A 11 -3.46 40.26 -21.58
CA LYS A 11 -2.05 39.92 -21.78
C LYS A 11 -1.79 38.43 -21.58
N SER A 12 -0.88 37.87 -22.40
CA SER A 12 -0.40 36.49 -22.23
C SER A 12 0.47 36.38 -20.97
N CYS A 13 0.15 35.41 -20.13
CA CYS A 13 0.79 35.21 -18.83
C CYS A 13 1.92 34.18 -19.02
N THR A 14 3.17 34.64 -19.18
CA THR A 14 4.36 33.76 -19.30
C THR A 14 4.98 33.52 -17.93
N TYR A 15 4.98 32.26 -17.47
CA TYR A 15 5.66 31.85 -16.25
C TYR A 15 7.10 31.45 -16.56
N SER A 16 8.09 32.24 -16.13
CA SER A 16 9.50 31.85 -16.15
C SER A 16 9.85 31.10 -14.86
N SER A 17 10.53 29.96 -15.01
CA SER A 17 10.91 29.02 -13.93
C SER A 17 11.83 29.65 -12.87
N PRO A 18 11.85 29.12 -11.62
CA PRO A 18 12.63 29.72 -10.53
C PRO A 18 14.08 29.20 -10.53
N PRO A 19 15.08 30.01 -10.13
CA PRO A 19 16.35 29.48 -9.66
C PRO A 19 16.26 29.04 -8.18
N LYS A 20 17.05 28.02 -7.85
CA LYS A 20 17.16 27.37 -6.53
C LYS A 20 17.96 28.22 -5.52
N ALA A 21 17.71 27.90 -4.25
CA ALA A 21 18.25 28.41 -2.97
C ALA A 21 19.80 28.53 -2.91
N SER A 22 20.45 29.24 -1.98
CA SER A 22 20.17 29.40 -0.54
C SER A 22 20.98 30.53 0.12
N SER A 23 20.50 30.94 1.30
CA SER A 23 21.22 31.39 2.51
C SER A 23 22.06 32.68 2.51
N SER A 24 21.62 33.68 3.28
CA SER A 24 22.33 34.13 4.50
C SER A 24 21.58 35.31 5.17
N HIS A 25 21.53 35.26 6.51
CA HIS A 25 21.21 36.41 7.37
C HIS A 25 22.37 37.46 7.31
N PRO A 26 22.14 38.69 7.80
CA PRO A 26 22.58 39.91 7.11
C PRO A 26 23.92 40.43 7.63
N GLU A 27 24.87 40.68 6.74
CA GLU A 27 25.99 41.58 7.01
C GLU A 27 25.86 42.85 6.16
N LYS A 28 26.00 43.98 6.85
CA LYS A 28 25.83 45.33 6.33
C LYS A 28 26.86 45.61 5.23
N ASP A 29 26.42 45.53 3.98
CA ASP A 29 27.21 46.01 2.84
C ASP A 29 27.38 47.54 2.92
N SER A 30 28.62 47.99 3.10
CA SER A 30 29.01 49.39 3.04
C SER A 30 28.86 49.93 1.61
N PRO A 31 28.58 51.24 1.43
CA PRO A 31 28.32 51.84 0.11
C PRO A 31 29.50 51.73 -0.88
N GLU A 32 30.72 51.47 -0.38
CA GLU A 32 31.93 51.28 -1.19
C GLU A 32 31.97 49.89 -1.86
N SER A 33 31.49 48.84 -1.19
CA SER A 33 31.35 47.48 -1.74
C SER A 33 30.36 47.44 -2.90
N LEU A 34 29.25 48.17 -2.76
CA LEU A 34 28.22 48.28 -3.78
C LEU A 34 28.72 49.06 -5.01
N SER A 35 29.49 50.13 -4.81
CA SER A 35 30.05 50.90 -5.92
C SER A 35 31.05 50.08 -6.75
N GLN A 36 31.92 49.30 -6.10
CA GLN A 36 32.86 48.41 -6.81
C GLN A 36 32.15 47.31 -7.61
N ARG A 37 31.06 46.74 -7.09
CA ARG A 37 30.26 45.72 -7.82
C ARG A 37 29.53 46.30 -9.02
N VAL A 38 29.01 47.52 -8.91
CA VAL A 38 28.36 48.20 -10.03
C VAL A 38 29.37 48.53 -11.14
N GLU A 39 30.56 49.01 -10.77
CA GLU A 39 31.60 49.34 -11.75
C GLU A 39 32.13 48.09 -12.50
N LEU A 40 32.26 46.97 -11.79
CA LEU A 40 32.63 45.68 -12.39
C LEU A 40 31.52 45.14 -13.31
N LEU A 41 30.25 45.31 -12.96
CA LEU A 41 29.10 44.94 -13.81
C LEU A 41 29.01 45.81 -15.08
N GLU A 42 29.30 47.10 -14.97
CA GLU A 42 29.31 48.00 -16.13
C GLU A 42 30.46 47.67 -17.10
N GLN A 43 31.62 47.23 -16.60
CA GLN A 43 32.72 46.76 -17.43
C GLN A 43 32.39 45.44 -18.16
N LEU A 44 31.71 44.50 -17.51
CA LEU A 44 31.28 43.24 -18.12
C LEU A 44 30.18 43.45 -19.18
N LEU A 45 29.27 44.41 -18.97
CA LEU A 45 28.23 44.77 -19.93
C LEU A 45 28.80 45.43 -21.18
N LYS A 46 29.82 46.30 -21.04
CA LYS A 46 30.50 46.95 -22.18
C LYS A 46 31.28 45.95 -23.04
N ASN A 47 31.85 44.89 -22.44
CA ASN A 47 32.58 43.85 -23.17
C ASN A 47 31.66 42.88 -23.94
N GLN A 48 30.40 42.67 -23.49
CA GLN A 48 29.43 41.83 -24.21
C GLN A 48 28.75 42.52 -25.41
N THR A 49 28.84 43.86 -25.52
CA THR A 49 28.21 44.60 -26.64
C THR A 49 29.10 44.76 -27.87
N GLN A 50 30.36 44.27 -27.86
CA GLN A 50 31.30 44.42 -28.98
C GLN A 50 31.68 43.14 -29.73
N THR A 51 31.13 41.96 -29.38
CA THR A 51 31.52 40.67 -30.00
C THR A 51 30.37 39.96 -30.71
N GLN A 52 29.69 40.63 -31.64
CA GLN A 52 29.07 39.98 -32.82
C GLN A 52 29.09 40.92 -34.04
N SER A 53 30.17 40.89 -34.83
CA SER A 53 30.13 41.24 -36.26
C SER A 53 31.36 40.70 -37.01
N SER A 54 31.28 39.47 -37.54
CA SER A 54 31.87 39.07 -38.84
C SER A 54 31.59 37.60 -39.19
N SER A 55 30.86 37.41 -40.30
CA SER A 55 30.58 36.21 -41.12
C SER A 55 31.82 35.36 -41.48
N GLY A 56 31.79 34.11 -41.95
CA GLY A 56 30.73 33.24 -42.48
C GLY A 56 31.33 32.09 -43.33
N ASN A 57 30.44 31.24 -43.86
CA ASN A 57 30.59 30.07 -44.79
C ASN A 57 30.96 28.72 -44.17
N GLY A 58 30.29 27.58 -44.42
CA GLY A 58 29.26 27.16 -45.39
C GLY A 58 29.60 25.70 -45.78
N ASN A 59 28.81 24.67 -45.46
CA ASN A 59 27.71 24.01 -46.18
C ASN A 59 27.40 22.72 -45.35
N ALA A 60 26.20 22.13 -45.22
CA ALA A 60 25.11 21.95 -46.16
C ALA A 60 23.77 21.79 -45.43
N GLU A 61 22.69 22.17 -46.11
CA GLU A 61 21.31 22.10 -45.67
C GLU A 61 20.81 20.64 -45.50
N VAL A 62 20.24 20.34 -44.33
CA VAL A 62 19.07 19.45 -44.25
C VAL A 62 17.94 20.28 -43.64
N ASN A 63 17.04 20.69 -44.50
CA ASN A 63 15.88 21.52 -44.21
C ASN A 63 14.84 20.70 -43.42
N PHE A 64 14.89 20.71 -42.08
CA PHE A 64 13.76 20.27 -41.27
C PHE A 64 12.73 21.41 -41.18
N LYS A 65 11.88 21.51 -42.20
CA LYS A 65 10.57 22.15 -42.03
C LYS A 65 9.79 21.30 -41.02
N PRO A 66 9.17 21.87 -39.96
CA PRO A 66 8.19 21.14 -39.18
C PRO A 66 6.97 20.93 -40.08
N GLN A 67 6.91 19.80 -40.77
CA GLN A 67 5.67 19.33 -41.37
C GLN A 67 4.70 19.02 -40.24
N ALA A 68 3.54 19.66 -40.29
CA ALA A 68 2.37 19.18 -39.58
C ALA A 68 2.07 17.75 -40.03
N GLY A 69 2.23 16.79 -39.11
CA GLY A 69 1.92 15.36 -39.26
C GLY A 69 2.60 14.61 -38.12
N PHE A 70 1.96 13.78 -37.30
CA PHE A 70 0.77 12.96 -37.50
C PHE A 70 -0.11 13.03 -36.24
N LEU A 71 -1.26 13.69 -36.35
CA LEU A 71 -2.43 13.22 -35.60
C LEU A 71 -2.83 11.93 -36.29
N VAL A 72 -2.55 10.77 -35.68
CA VAL A 72 -3.24 9.54 -36.05
C VAL A 72 -4.71 9.79 -35.72
N PRO A 73 -5.63 9.82 -36.69
CA PRO A 73 -7.05 9.81 -36.37
C PRO A 73 -7.30 8.44 -35.75
N VAL A 74 -7.72 8.39 -34.49
CA VAL A 74 -8.44 7.23 -33.96
C VAL A 74 -9.79 7.21 -34.69
N ALA A 75 -9.77 6.72 -35.92
CA ALA A 75 -10.96 6.42 -36.69
C ALA A 75 -11.60 5.20 -36.02
N GLY A 76 -12.70 5.42 -35.30
CA GLY A 76 -13.46 4.33 -34.69
C GLY A 76 -14.35 4.67 -33.49
N LEU A 77 -14.38 5.90 -32.98
CA LEU A 77 -15.49 6.29 -32.11
C LEU A 77 -16.64 6.84 -32.96
N PRO A 78 -17.85 6.23 -32.91
CA PRO A 78 -19.03 6.87 -33.43
C PRO A 78 -19.24 8.19 -32.67
N SER A 79 -19.09 9.32 -33.35
CA SER A 79 -19.33 10.68 -32.83
C SER A 79 -20.80 11.00 -32.54
N ASN A 80 -21.64 9.99 -32.28
CA ASN A 80 -23.05 10.17 -31.93
C ASN A 80 -23.40 9.36 -30.67
N ALA A 81 -22.95 9.84 -29.52
CA ALA A 81 -23.64 9.62 -28.27
C ALA A 81 -23.37 10.82 -27.36
N SER A 82 -24.41 11.57 -27.02
CA SER A 82 -24.43 12.51 -25.91
C SER A 82 -24.21 11.74 -24.60
N ARG A 83 -23.00 11.22 -24.37
CA ARG A 83 -22.63 10.61 -23.09
C ARG A 83 -22.33 11.75 -22.13
N SER A 84 -23.23 11.97 -21.18
CA SER A 84 -22.96 12.82 -20.02
C SER A 84 -21.73 12.25 -19.31
N HIS A 85 -20.56 12.81 -19.56
CA HIS A 85 -19.38 12.51 -18.74
C HIS A 85 -19.74 12.89 -17.30
N THR A 86 -19.84 11.89 -16.42
CA THR A 86 -20.01 12.14 -15.00
C THR A 86 -18.71 12.76 -14.48
N LEU A 87 -18.73 14.08 -14.32
CA LEU A 87 -17.56 14.82 -13.88
C LEU A 87 -17.39 14.66 -12.37
N PHE A 88 -16.16 14.40 -11.94
CA PHE A 88 -15.81 14.40 -10.53
C PHE A 88 -16.15 15.77 -9.90
N PRO A 89 -16.78 15.81 -8.71
CA PRO A 89 -17.14 17.06 -8.05
C PRO A 89 -15.88 17.78 -7.56
N THR A 90 -15.30 18.66 -8.38
CA THR A 90 -14.07 19.40 -8.05
C THR A 90 -14.17 20.21 -6.77
N THR A 91 -15.39 20.60 -6.37
CA THR A 91 -15.68 21.22 -5.08
C THR A 91 -15.23 20.38 -3.89
N PHE A 92 -15.19 19.05 -3.99
CA PHE A 92 -14.65 18.17 -2.93
C PHE A 92 -13.23 18.57 -2.51
N PHE A 93 -12.37 18.87 -3.48
CA PHE A 93 -10.98 19.27 -3.23
C PHE A 93 -10.80 20.78 -3.08
N LEU A 94 -11.57 21.58 -3.81
CA LEU A 94 -11.40 23.04 -3.82
C LEU A 94 -12.10 23.74 -2.65
N ASP A 95 -13.24 23.21 -2.20
CA ASP A 95 -14.03 23.74 -1.08
C ASP A 95 -14.86 22.62 -0.43
N SER A 96 -14.22 21.85 0.44
CA SER A 96 -14.87 20.72 1.12
C SER A 96 -16.03 21.12 2.02
N LYS A 97 -16.14 22.40 2.41
CA LYS A 97 -17.29 22.91 3.18
C LYS A 97 -18.51 23.13 2.30
N ALA A 98 -18.30 23.49 1.04
CA ALA A 98 -19.38 23.63 0.05
C ALA A 98 -19.74 22.30 -0.62
N HIS A 99 -18.87 21.30 -0.56
CA HIS A 99 -19.14 19.98 -1.10
C HIS A 99 -20.31 19.29 -0.39
N ARG A 100 -21.17 18.62 -1.17
CA ARG A 100 -22.21 17.74 -0.66
C ARG A 100 -21.91 16.31 -1.12
N PRO A 101 -21.86 15.34 -0.20
CA PRO A 101 -21.59 13.95 -0.56
C PRO A 101 -22.57 13.45 -1.63
N ILE A 102 -22.03 12.77 -2.64
CA ILE A 102 -22.80 12.26 -3.79
C ILE A 102 -23.14 10.78 -3.64
N SER A 103 -24.06 10.25 -4.43
CA SER A 103 -24.26 8.80 -4.47
C SER A 103 -23.07 8.12 -5.13
N ALA A 104 -22.68 6.93 -4.66
CA ALA A 104 -21.59 6.14 -5.25
C ALA A 104 -21.83 5.88 -6.75
N ASP A 105 -23.08 5.67 -7.16
CA ASP A 105 -23.46 5.40 -8.55
C ASP A 105 -23.20 6.59 -9.51
N GLN A 106 -23.02 7.80 -8.99
CA GLN A 106 -22.75 8.97 -9.84
C GLN A 106 -21.34 8.97 -10.43
N LEU A 107 -20.38 8.28 -9.81
CA LEU A 107 -19.02 8.11 -10.34
C LEU A 107 -18.80 6.71 -10.93
N LEU A 108 -19.88 6.04 -11.33
CA LEU A 108 -19.89 4.80 -12.10
C LEU A 108 -20.42 5.11 -13.51
N PRO A 109 -19.60 5.67 -14.42
CA PRO A 109 -20.02 5.88 -15.79
C PRO A 109 -20.36 4.54 -16.46
N ASP A 110 -21.40 4.53 -17.29
CA ASP A 110 -21.79 3.39 -18.14
C ASP A 110 -20.72 3.14 -19.22
N LEU A 111 -19.62 2.51 -18.80
CA LEU A 111 -18.47 2.25 -19.64
C LEU A 111 -18.55 0.83 -20.21
N PRO A 112 -18.38 0.66 -21.54
CA PRO A 112 -18.30 -0.66 -22.13
C PRO A 112 -17.04 -1.37 -21.65
N VAL A 113 -17.15 -2.68 -21.44
CA VAL A 113 -16.01 -3.50 -21.04
C VAL A 113 -14.97 -3.50 -22.16
N PRO A 114 -13.69 -3.19 -21.88
CA PRO A 114 -12.64 -3.27 -22.87
C PRO A 114 -12.52 -4.68 -23.47
N VAL A 115 -12.37 -4.77 -24.80
CA VAL A 115 -12.34 -6.04 -25.55
C VAL A 115 -11.34 -7.04 -24.96
N GLY A 116 -10.12 -6.60 -24.63
CA GLY A 116 -9.12 -7.50 -24.03
C GLY A 116 -9.55 -8.11 -22.68
N ILE A 117 -10.37 -7.41 -21.87
CA ILE A 117 -10.93 -7.99 -20.64
C ILE A 117 -11.99 -9.02 -21.00
N MET A 118 -12.90 -8.69 -21.93
CA MET A 118 -13.92 -9.64 -22.39
C MET A 118 -13.31 -10.90 -22.98
N ASP A 119 -12.28 -10.78 -23.80
CA ASP A 119 -11.58 -11.93 -24.39
C ASP A 119 -11.03 -12.84 -23.29
N VAL A 120 -10.43 -12.29 -22.24
CA VAL A 120 -9.94 -13.08 -21.11
C VAL A 120 -11.08 -13.72 -20.32
N LEU A 121 -12.16 -12.98 -20.05
CA LEU A 121 -13.30 -13.48 -19.28
C LEU A 121 -14.07 -14.58 -20.03
N ILE A 122 -14.25 -14.43 -21.36
CA ILE A 122 -14.92 -15.39 -22.25
C ILE A 122 -14.03 -16.60 -22.55
N SER A 123 -12.74 -16.38 -22.87
CA SER A 123 -11.83 -17.49 -23.22
C SER A 123 -11.49 -18.36 -22.01
N SER A 124 -11.75 -17.86 -20.81
CA SER A 124 -11.50 -18.61 -19.58
C SER A 124 -12.70 -19.39 -19.09
N SER A 125 -12.50 -20.19 -18.05
CA SER A 125 -13.57 -20.96 -17.40
C SER A 125 -14.77 -20.06 -17.03
N PRO A 126 -16.00 -20.60 -16.95
CA PRO A 126 -17.21 -19.82 -16.70
C PRO A 126 -17.07 -18.91 -15.48
N LEU A 127 -17.65 -17.69 -15.51
CA LEU A 127 -17.57 -16.72 -14.41
C LEU A 127 -17.85 -17.32 -13.00
N PRO A 128 -18.82 -18.22 -12.81
CA PRO A 128 -19.03 -18.87 -11.51
C PRO A 128 -17.81 -19.66 -11.02
N SER A 129 -17.11 -20.36 -11.91
CA SER A 129 -15.91 -21.12 -11.56
C SER A 129 -14.73 -20.22 -11.16
N LEU A 130 -14.58 -19.08 -11.84
CA LEU A 130 -13.60 -18.05 -11.48
C LEU A 130 -13.89 -17.52 -10.08
N CYS A 131 -15.15 -17.17 -9.81
CA CYS A 131 -15.57 -16.70 -8.49
C CYS A 131 -15.30 -17.77 -7.42
N SER A 132 -15.71 -19.02 -7.65
CA SER A 132 -15.44 -20.14 -6.74
C SER A 132 -13.96 -20.32 -6.43
N THR A 133 -13.09 -20.19 -7.43
CA THR A 133 -11.64 -20.29 -7.22
C THR A 133 -11.13 -19.17 -6.31
N TYR A 134 -11.59 -17.94 -6.52
CA TYR A 134 -11.25 -16.81 -5.64
C TYR A 134 -11.77 -17.01 -4.21
N TRP A 135 -13.01 -17.49 -4.05
CA TRP A 135 -13.62 -17.74 -2.74
C TRP A 135 -12.88 -18.78 -1.91
N LEU A 136 -12.29 -19.79 -2.56
CA LEU A 136 -11.53 -20.86 -1.93
C LEU A 136 -10.07 -20.50 -1.65
N ARG A 137 -9.54 -19.45 -2.30
CA ARG A 137 -8.13 -19.07 -2.21
C ARG A 137 -7.97 -17.72 -1.52
N THR A 138 -8.10 -16.63 -2.26
CA THR A 138 -7.79 -15.29 -1.77
C THR A 138 -8.77 -14.81 -0.71
N HIS A 139 -10.05 -15.15 -0.85
CA HIS A 139 -11.09 -14.68 0.07
C HIS A 139 -10.95 -15.23 1.49
N THR A 140 -10.27 -16.36 1.69
CA THR A 140 -10.13 -16.98 3.03
C THR A 140 -9.30 -16.11 3.96
N TRP A 141 -8.31 -15.39 3.42
CA TRP A 141 -7.43 -14.51 4.19
C TRP A 141 -7.63 -13.02 3.87
N LEU A 142 -8.23 -12.70 2.71
CA LEU A 142 -8.55 -11.34 2.28
C LEU A 142 -10.03 -11.19 1.88
N PRO A 143 -10.98 -11.27 2.84
CA PRO A 143 -12.42 -11.28 2.59
C PRO A 143 -13.02 -9.90 2.24
N ILE A 144 -12.42 -9.14 1.32
CA ILE A 144 -12.82 -7.76 1.00
C ILE A 144 -14.08 -7.62 0.12
N LEU A 145 -14.63 -8.74 -0.37
CA LEU A 145 -15.77 -8.77 -1.28
C LEU A 145 -16.96 -9.50 -0.63
N SER A 146 -18.19 -9.02 -0.79
CA SER A 146 -19.37 -9.79 -0.39
C SER A 146 -19.72 -10.81 -1.47
N ARG A 147 -19.69 -12.11 -1.12
CA ARG A 147 -20.09 -13.19 -2.03
C ARG A 147 -21.47 -12.94 -2.62
N LYS A 148 -22.44 -12.55 -1.77
CA LYS A 148 -23.81 -12.26 -2.19
C LYS A 148 -23.87 -11.14 -3.23
N ARG A 149 -23.22 -10.01 -2.97
CA ARG A 149 -23.26 -8.84 -3.88
C ARG A 149 -22.51 -9.10 -5.19
N VAL A 150 -21.40 -9.84 -5.15
CA VAL A 150 -20.69 -10.23 -6.37
C VAL A 150 -21.54 -11.16 -7.20
N SER A 151 -22.15 -12.20 -6.61
CA SER A 151 -23.04 -13.11 -7.34
C SER A 151 -24.22 -12.38 -7.99
N GLU A 152 -24.94 -11.54 -7.24
CA GLU A 152 -26.07 -10.76 -7.76
C GLU A 152 -25.68 -9.85 -8.93
N LYS A 153 -24.47 -9.30 -8.90
CA LYS A 153 -23.94 -8.44 -9.96
C LYS A 153 -23.48 -9.25 -11.18
N VAL A 154 -22.87 -10.42 -10.96
CA VAL A 154 -22.47 -11.34 -12.04
C VAL A 154 -23.70 -11.85 -12.80
N ASP A 155 -24.80 -12.15 -12.10
CA ASP A 155 -26.06 -12.59 -12.72
C ASP A 155 -26.68 -11.51 -13.63
N LYS A 156 -26.41 -10.24 -13.34
CA LYS A 156 -26.92 -9.07 -14.08
C LYS A 156 -25.87 -8.46 -15.02
N PHE A 157 -24.73 -9.12 -15.19
CA PHE A 157 -23.58 -8.57 -15.90
C PHE A 157 -23.90 -8.22 -17.36
N SER A 158 -23.53 -6.99 -17.75
CA SER A 158 -23.66 -6.44 -19.09
C SER A 158 -22.32 -5.90 -19.57
N ALA A 159 -21.80 -6.50 -20.65
CA ALA A 159 -20.56 -6.05 -21.29
C ALA A 159 -20.63 -4.60 -21.82
N ALA A 160 -21.83 -4.05 -21.97
CA ALA A 160 -22.04 -2.68 -22.45
C ALA A 160 -21.80 -1.61 -21.37
N THR A 161 -21.90 -1.94 -20.08
CA THR A 161 -21.94 -0.96 -18.98
C THR A 161 -21.04 -1.30 -17.78
N ASP A 162 -20.66 -2.58 -17.60
CA ASP A 162 -20.09 -3.06 -16.34
C ASP A 162 -18.54 -3.14 -16.34
N ALA A 163 -17.85 -2.16 -16.93
CA ALA A 163 -16.38 -2.17 -16.98
C ALA A 163 -15.70 -2.27 -15.60
N GLY A 164 -16.27 -1.64 -14.57
CA GLY A 164 -15.76 -1.73 -13.20
C GLY A 164 -15.84 -3.14 -12.60
N LEU A 165 -16.94 -3.84 -12.81
CA LEU A 165 -17.11 -5.24 -12.40
C LEU A 165 -16.21 -6.17 -13.22
N ALA A 166 -16.10 -5.94 -14.53
CA ALA A 166 -15.21 -6.73 -15.37
C ALA A 166 -13.74 -6.60 -14.94
N LEU A 167 -13.29 -5.40 -14.54
CA LEU A 167 -11.97 -5.21 -13.95
C LEU A 167 -11.83 -5.98 -12.63
N LEU A 168 -12.83 -5.94 -11.75
CA LEU A 168 -12.80 -6.69 -10.50
C LEU A 168 -12.67 -8.21 -10.76
N LEU A 169 -13.46 -8.77 -11.67
CA LEU A 169 -13.39 -10.18 -12.05
C LEU A 169 -12.02 -10.55 -12.66
N LEU A 170 -11.44 -9.65 -13.46
CA LEU A 170 -10.09 -9.80 -14.00
C LEU A 170 -9.03 -9.84 -12.89
N CYS A 171 -9.15 -8.96 -11.89
CA CYS A 171 -8.25 -8.93 -10.74
C CYS A 171 -8.43 -10.16 -9.84
N MET A 172 -9.68 -10.62 -9.63
CA MET A 172 -9.96 -11.88 -8.92
C MET A 172 -9.29 -13.06 -9.62
N LYS A 173 -9.34 -13.11 -10.96
CA LYS A 173 -8.63 -14.12 -11.76
C LYS A 173 -7.12 -14.01 -11.57
N LEU A 174 -6.57 -12.79 -11.64
CA LEU A 174 -5.14 -12.52 -11.52
C LEU A 174 -4.55 -13.10 -10.21
N VAL A 175 -5.19 -12.85 -9.07
CA VAL A 175 -4.72 -13.34 -7.76
C VAL A 175 -5.03 -14.82 -7.49
N SER A 176 -5.91 -15.43 -8.29
CA SER A 176 -6.32 -16.83 -8.12
C SER A 176 -5.49 -17.80 -8.95
N GLN A 177 -4.82 -17.32 -10.00
CA GLN A 177 -4.07 -18.14 -10.93
C GLN A 177 -2.63 -18.37 -10.48
N LEU A 178 -2.11 -19.56 -10.76
CA LEU A 178 -0.69 -19.84 -10.63
C LEU A 178 0.04 -19.13 -11.79
N PRO A 179 1.11 -18.36 -11.53
CA PRO A 179 1.90 -17.77 -12.59
C PRO A 179 2.47 -18.86 -13.52
N SER A 180 2.55 -18.55 -14.81
CA SER A 180 3.30 -19.40 -15.75
C SER A 180 4.78 -19.43 -15.37
N GLU A 181 5.42 -20.60 -15.43
CA GLU A 181 6.86 -20.74 -15.18
C GLU A 181 7.70 -20.04 -16.25
N LEU A 182 7.17 -19.92 -17.48
CA LEU A 182 7.87 -19.37 -18.64
C LEU A 182 7.81 -17.83 -18.72
N GLU A 183 6.89 -17.21 -17.99
CA GLU A 183 6.62 -15.77 -18.07
C GLU A 183 7.06 -15.07 -16.78
N HIS A 184 7.70 -13.91 -16.88
CA HIS A 184 7.97 -13.09 -15.71
C HIS A 184 6.67 -12.44 -15.21
N PRO A 185 6.28 -12.50 -13.92
CA PRO A 185 4.98 -12.02 -13.43
C PRO A 185 4.70 -10.55 -13.77
N ALA A 186 5.73 -9.70 -13.68
CA ALA A 186 5.65 -8.29 -14.06
C ALA A 186 5.38 -8.04 -15.56
N LEU A 187 5.65 -9.03 -16.41
CA LEU A 187 5.39 -8.99 -17.84
C LEU A 187 4.14 -9.78 -18.22
N SER A 188 3.44 -10.36 -17.23
CA SER A 188 2.27 -11.18 -17.50
C SER A 188 1.20 -10.40 -18.23
N ALA A 189 0.73 -10.92 -19.37
CA ALA A 189 -0.32 -10.29 -20.16
C ALA A 189 -1.56 -9.95 -19.30
N LEU A 190 -1.91 -10.84 -18.36
CA LEU A 190 -3.05 -10.65 -17.45
C LEU A 190 -2.81 -9.49 -16.47
N TYR A 191 -1.60 -9.43 -15.89
CA TYR A 191 -1.20 -8.37 -14.98
C TYR A 191 -1.16 -7.01 -15.70
N CYS A 192 -0.50 -6.93 -16.86
CA CYS A 192 -0.43 -5.71 -17.67
C CYS A 192 -1.82 -5.23 -18.09
N LEU A 193 -2.70 -6.16 -18.48
CA LEU A 193 -4.08 -5.84 -18.82
C LEU A 193 -4.85 -5.29 -17.61
N ALA A 194 -4.74 -5.92 -16.43
CA ALA A 194 -5.39 -5.44 -15.21
C ALA A 194 -4.90 -4.05 -14.81
N LYS A 195 -3.57 -3.85 -14.78
CA LYS A 195 -2.94 -2.57 -14.44
C LYS A 195 -3.31 -1.46 -15.40
N GLY A 196 -3.22 -1.72 -16.70
CA GLY A 196 -3.62 -0.76 -17.73
C GLY A 196 -5.11 -0.48 -17.77
N SER A 197 -5.96 -1.44 -17.35
CA SER A 197 -7.41 -1.23 -17.26
C SER A 197 -7.81 -0.40 -16.04
N LEU A 198 -7.16 -0.60 -14.88
CA LEU A 198 -7.33 0.25 -13.70
C LEU A 198 -7.11 1.73 -14.04
N SER A 199 -5.94 2.04 -14.62
CA SER A 199 -5.60 3.41 -15.01
C SER A 199 -6.57 3.99 -16.05
N ARG A 200 -7.00 3.19 -17.04
CA ARG A 200 -7.97 3.64 -18.05
C ARG A 200 -9.33 3.99 -17.45
N LEU A 201 -9.85 3.19 -16.52
CA LEU A 201 -11.13 3.45 -15.87
C LEU A 201 -11.06 4.67 -14.96
N GLU A 202 -9.95 4.87 -14.25
CA GLU A 202 -9.70 6.08 -13.46
C GLU A 202 -9.68 7.34 -14.33
N HIS A 203 -8.96 7.31 -15.47
CA HIS A 203 -8.97 8.41 -16.43
C HIS A 203 -10.35 8.69 -17.02
N ALA A 204 -11.21 7.67 -17.11
CA ALA A 204 -12.59 7.82 -17.54
C ALA A 204 -13.51 8.37 -16.43
N GLY A 205 -12.98 8.64 -15.23
CA GLY A 205 -13.71 9.22 -14.10
C GLY A 205 -14.41 8.19 -13.21
N LEU A 206 -14.17 6.88 -13.41
CA LEU A 206 -14.76 5.85 -12.58
C LEU A 206 -14.09 5.84 -11.22
N ILE A 207 -14.85 6.14 -10.16
CA ILE A 207 -14.42 6.02 -8.77
C ILE A 207 -15.48 5.22 -8.02
N SER A 208 -15.11 4.04 -7.55
CA SER A 208 -16.04 3.15 -6.84
C SER A 208 -15.30 2.19 -5.91
N LEU A 209 -16.05 1.55 -5.02
CA LEU A 209 -15.50 0.50 -4.16
C LEU A 209 -14.91 -0.67 -4.96
N GLN A 210 -15.49 -1.01 -6.13
CA GLN A 210 -14.96 -2.06 -7.00
C GLN A 210 -13.60 -1.68 -7.58
N LEU A 211 -13.41 -0.42 -7.99
CA LEU A 211 -12.12 0.08 -8.45
C LEU A 211 -11.06 -0.02 -7.33
N LEU A 212 -11.43 0.37 -6.10
CA LEU A 212 -10.54 0.22 -4.95
C LEU A 212 -10.19 -1.24 -4.67
N GLN A 213 -11.17 -2.13 -4.66
CA GLN A 213 -10.96 -3.57 -4.48
C GLN A 213 -10.04 -4.13 -5.57
N SER A 214 -10.21 -3.72 -6.83
CA SER A 214 -9.29 -4.06 -7.93
C SER A 214 -7.87 -3.56 -7.69
N ALA A 215 -7.71 -2.32 -7.22
CA ALA A 215 -6.40 -1.75 -6.89
C ALA A 215 -5.70 -2.54 -5.76
N ILE A 216 -6.46 -2.93 -4.72
CA ILE A 216 -5.96 -3.78 -3.63
C ILE A 216 -5.50 -5.14 -4.17
N LEU A 217 -6.31 -5.82 -4.99
CA LEU A 217 -5.97 -7.13 -5.54
C LEU A 217 -4.75 -7.09 -6.48
N ILE A 218 -4.61 -6.02 -7.27
CA ILE A 218 -3.41 -5.80 -8.09
C ILE A 218 -2.18 -5.65 -7.20
N ALA A 219 -2.28 -4.88 -6.12
CA ALA A 219 -1.17 -4.70 -5.20
C ALA A 219 -0.78 -6.00 -4.48
N VAL A 220 -1.76 -6.84 -4.12
CA VAL A 220 -1.52 -8.18 -3.55
C VAL A 220 -0.75 -9.06 -4.53
N TYR A 221 -1.13 -9.07 -5.82
CA TYR A 221 -0.38 -9.78 -6.85
C TYR A 221 1.07 -9.28 -6.93
N GLU A 222 1.27 -7.96 -6.95
CA GLU A 222 2.60 -7.36 -7.00
C GLU A 222 3.45 -7.70 -5.78
N ILE A 223 2.87 -7.68 -4.58
CA ILE A 223 3.54 -8.09 -3.33
C ILE A 223 3.96 -9.56 -3.41
N GLY A 224 3.01 -10.44 -3.76
CA GLY A 224 3.22 -11.88 -3.80
C GLY A 224 4.28 -12.35 -4.80
N HIS A 225 4.49 -11.57 -5.85
CA HIS A 225 5.49 -11.84 -6.89
C HIS A 225 6.72 -10.94 -6.81
N ALA A 226 6.88 -10.19 -5.71
CA ALA A 226 7.99 -9.26 -5.50
C ALA A 226 8.22 -8.24 -6.64
N ILE A 227 7.13 -7.71 -7.20
CA ILE A 227 7.17 -6.69 -8.24
C ILE A 227 7.37 -5.32 -7.57
N TYR A 228 8.61 -5.04 -7.16
CA TYR A 228 9.02 -3.75 -6.61
C TYR A 228 9.61 -2.83 -7.69
N PRO A 229 9.43 -1.49 -7.62
CA PRO A 229 8.71 -0.74 -6.57
C PRO A 229 7.19 -0.66 -6.79
N ALA A 230 6.62 -1.39 -7.76
CA ALA A 230 5.21 -1.26 -8.14
C ALA A 230 4.25 -1.54 -6.97
N SER A 231 4.47 -2.63 -6.22
CA SER A 231 3.66 -2.99 -5.04
C SER A 231 3.51 -1.86 -4.03
N TYR A 232 4.63 -1.24 -3.64
CA TYR A 232 4.66 -0.10 -2.70
C TYR A 232 3.83 1.07 -3.20
N LEU A 233 3.96 1.42 -4.49
CA LEU A 233 3.21 2.51 -5.11
C LEU A 233 1.72 2.18 -5.25
N SER A 234 1.37 0.93 -5.55
CA SER A 234 -0.02 0.49 -5.70
C SER A 234 -0.78 0.51 -4.39
N ILE A 235 -0.16 0.09 -3.28
CA ILE A 235 -0.76 0.22 -1.95
C ILE A 235 -0.96 1.68 -1.59
N SER A 236 0.03 2.52 -1.88
CA SER A 236 -0.09 3.98 -1.68
C SER A 236 -1.26 4.57 -2.47
N HIS A 237 -1.45 4.13 -3.72
CA HIS A 237 -2.57 4.53 -4.56
C HIS A 237 -3.92 4.07 -3.99
N ALA A 238 -4.04 2.79 -3.60
CA ALA A 238 -5.24 2.27 -2.95
C ALA A 238 -5.57 3.03 -1.65
N ALA A 239 -4.55 3.34 -0.83
CA ALA A 239 -4.72 4.15 0.36
C ALA A 239 -5.28 5.54 0.04
N ARG A 240 -4.76 6.22 -0.99
CA ARG A 240 -5.27 7.53 -1.41
C ARG A 240 -6.70 7.48 -1.94
N LEU A 241 -7.06 6.43 -2.67
CA LEU A 241 -8.45 6.19 -3.08
C LEU A 241 -9.37 5.99 -1.86
N GLY A 242 -8.98 5.14 -0.91
CA GLY A 242 -9.75 4.91 0.33
C GLY A 242 -9.91 6.15 1.20
N ILE A 243 -8.85 6.96 1.32
CA ILE A 243 -8.87 8.24 2.03
C ILE A 243 -9.80 9.23 1.34
N MET A 244 -9.71 9.36 0.01
CA MET A 244 -10.56 10.23 -0.80
C MET A 244 -12.05 9.85 -0.67
N MET A 245 -12.36 8.55 -0.61
CA MET A 245 -13.72 8.07 -0.41
C MET A 245 -14.23 8.25 1.03
N GLY A 246 -13.35 8.54 1.99
CA GLY A 246 -13.71 8.86 3.38
C GLY A 246 -13.57 7.70 4.37
N PHE A 247 -13.08 6.52 3.94
CA PHE A 247 -13.08 5.31 4.76
C PHE A 247 -12.17 5.37 6.00
N HIS A 248 -11.15 6.23 5.97
CA HIS A 248 -10.20 6.43 7.06
C HIS A 248 -10.78 7.16 8.28
N CYS A 249 -11.75 8.06 8.08
CA CYS A 249 -12.25 8.94 9.14
C CYS A 249 -13.61 9.53 8.79
N LYS A 250 -14.62 9.24 9.61
CA LYS A 250 -15.99 9.79 9.48
C LYS A 250 -16.10 11.31 9.68
N TYR A 251 -15.08 11.93 10.28
CA TYR A 251 -15.02 13.37 10.52
C TYR A 251 -14.31 14.13 9.40
N ALA A 252 -13.69 13.42 8.45
CA ALA A 252 -13.11 14.03 7.25
C ALA A 252 -14.20 14.36 6.21
N ALA A 253 -13.84 15.11 5.18
CA ALA A 253 -14.70 15.32 4.03
C ALA A 253 -15.07 13.96 3.41
N GLN A 254 -16.37 13.72 3.22
CA GLN A 254 -16.89 12.48 2.63
C GLN A 254 -17.24 12.73 1.17
N LEU A 255 -16.65 11.95 0.25
CA LEU A 255 -17.00 12.02 -1.17
C LEU A 255 -18.39 11.44 -1.42
N PHE A 256 -18.68 10.30 -0.80
CA PHE A 256 -19.93 9.58 -0.95
C PHE A 256 -20.84 9.74 0.26
N LYS A 257 -22.14 9.64 0.02
CA LYS A 257 -23.14 9.45 1.08
C LYS A 257 -22.89 8.14 1.81
N ASP A 258 -23.34 8.07 3.06
CA ASP A 258 -23.30 6.82 3.80
C ASP A 258 -24.02 5.69 3.03
N PRO A 259 -23.46 4.47 3.03
CA PRO A 259 -24.07 3.32 2.37
C PRO A 259 -25.44 2.99 2.95
N GLU A 260 -26.39 2.66 2.07
CA GLU A 260 -27.77 2.32 2.45
C GLU A 260 -27.91 0.97 3.13
N THR A 261 -26.95 0.05 2.90
CA THR A 261 -26.99 -1.31 3.42
C THR A 261 -25.82 -1.60 4.34
N TRP A 262 -26.07 -2.40 5.38
CA TRP A 262 -25.04 -2.86 6.29
C TRP A 262 -23.93 -3.62 5.55
N THR A 263 -24.29 -4.50 4.61
CA THR A 263 -23.34 -5.28 3.81
C THR A 263 -22.40 -4.39 2.99
N TYR A 264 -22.90 -3.27 2.44
CA TYR A 264 -22.03 -2.32 1.74
C TYR A 264 -21.04 -1.65 2.69
N ARG A 265 -21.52 -1.19 3.85
CA ARG A 265 -20.65 -0.59 4.87
C ARG A 265 -19.58 -1.56 5.38
N GLU A 266 -19.91 -2.84 5.49
CA GLU A 266 -18.95 -3.89 5.86
C GLU A 266 -17.92 -4.14 4.74
N GLU A 267 -18.29 -4.09 3.46
CA GLU A 267 -17.29 -4.15 2.37
C GLU A 267 -16.31 -2.97 2.41
N GLU A 268 -16.80 -1.74 2.62
CA GLU A 268 -15.95 -0.54 2.74
C GLU A 268 -14.97 -0.70 3.90
N ARG A 269 -15.47 -1.18 5.06
CA ARG A 269 -14.66 -1.45 6.24
C ARG A 269 -13.59 -2.50 5.96
N ARG A 270 -13.93 -3.63 5.34
CA ARG A 270 -12.98 -4.70 5.04
C ARG A 270 -11.94 -4.26 4.01
N ALA A 271 -12.35 -3.52 2.97
CA ALA A 271 -11.43 -2.96 1.98
C ALA A 271 -10.45 -1.96 2.64
N TRP A 272 -10.93 -1.11 3.55
CA TRP A 272 -10.06 -0.19 4.29
C TRP A 272 -9.05 -0.92 5.18
N TRP A 273 -9.51 -1.92 5.94
CA TRP A 273 -8.62 -2.73 6.77
C TRP A 273 -7.60 -3.54 5.98
N ALA A 274 -7.97 -4.04 4.79
CA ALA A 274 -7.01 -4.67 3.88
C ALA A 274 -5.87 -3.72 3.49
N ILE A 275 -6.18 -2.45 3.20
CA ILE A 275 -5.16 -1.43 2.91
C ILE A 275 -4.26 -1.21 4.13
N VAL A 276 -4.84 -1.10 5.34
CA VAL A 276 -4.05 -0.97 6.58
C VAL A 276 -3.07 -2.12 6.72
N ILE A 277 -3.55 -3.36 6.62
CA ILE A 277 -2.73 -4.58 6.74
C ILE A 277 -1.59 -4.56 5.71
N LEU A 278 -1.91 -4.33 4.44
CA LEU A 278 -0.93 -4.36 3.35
C LEU A 278 0.08 -3.20 3.44
N ASP A 279 -0.35 -2.00 3.86
CA ASP A 279 0.54 -0.85 4.09
C ASP A 279 1.56 -1.13 5.20
N ARG A 280 1.15 -1.80 6.29
CA ARG A 280 2.10 -2.23 7.32
C ARG A 280 3.04 -3.31 6.81
N TYR A 281 2.52 -4.29 6.07
CA TYR A 281 3.30 -5.39 5.53
C TYR A 281 4.42 -4.90 4.59
N VAL A 282 4.11 -4.03 3.61
CA VAL A 282 5.12 -3.55 2.65
C VAL A 282 6.19 -2.67 3.28
N ASN A 283 5.96 -2.16 4.49
CA ASN A 283 6.91 -1.35 5.26
C ASN A 283 7.70 -2.16 6.30
N LEU A 284 7.56 -3.50 6.34
CA LEU A 284 8.32 -4.35 7.27
C LEU A 284 9.83 -4.26 7.03
N GLY A 285 10.28 -4.46 5.79
CA GLY A 285 11.70 -4.57 5.46
C GLY A 285 12.41 -3.24 5.17
N VAL A 286 11.68 -2.13 5.05
CA VAL A 286 12.24 -0.81 4.73
C VAL A 286 12.09 0.12 5.93
N HIS A 287 13.16 0.86 6.26
CA HIS A 287 13.21 1.77 7.41
C HIS A 287 13.10 3.23 6.98
N GLY A 288 12.56 4.07 7.86
CA GLY A 288 12.49 5.52 7.70
C GLY A 288 11.48 6.03 6.66
N LEU A 289 10.69 5.15 6.05
CA LEU A 289 9.58 5.56 5.17
C LEU A 289 8.28 5.73 5.97
N PRO A 290 7.51 6.80 5.72
CA PRO A 290 6.23 6.98 6.40
C PRO A 290 5.19 5.99 5.90
N LEU A 291 4.32 5.54 6.81
CA LEU A 291 3.14 4.76 6.48
C LEU A 291 2.13 5.63 5.71
N ASN A 292 1.46 5.05 4.71
CA ASN A 292 0.44 5.77 3.95
C ASN A 292 -0.82 6.02 4.77
N VAL A 293 -1.17 5.03 5.60
CA VAL A 293 -2.38 5.07 6.43
C VAL A 293 -1.99 5.42 7.86
N SER A 294 -2.57 6.49 8.40
CA SER A 294 -2.42 6.87 9.81
C SER A 294 -3.01 5.80 10.74
N GLU A 295 -2.67 5.88 12.03
CA GLU A 295 -3.24 4.93 12.99
C GLU A 295 -4.76 5.06 13.11
N PRO A 296 -5.47 3.92 13.28
CA PRO A 296 -6.90 3.93 13.52
C PRO A 296 -7.30 4.85 14.69
N LEU A 297 -8.37 5.62 14.49
CA LEU A 297 -8.91 6.52 15.51
C LEU A 297 -9.68 5.77 16.60
N LYS A 298 -9.84 6.40 17.77
CA LYS A 298 -10.73 5.89 18.82
C LYS A 298 -12.14 5.69 18.25
N GLY A 299 -12.71 4.51 18.49
CA GLY A 299 -14.02 4.12 17.95
C GLY A 299 -13.98 3.50 16.55
N THR A 300 -12.79 3.25 15.96
CA THR A 300 -12.68 2.38 14.79
C THR A 300 -13.25 1.00 15.10
N LEU A 301 -14.05 0.48 14.17
CA LEU A 301 -14.69 -0.82 14.28
C LEU A 301 -13.91 -1.87 13.48
N LEU A 302 -13.79 -3.06 14.07
CA LEU A 302 -13.30 -4.26 13.43
C LEU A 302 -14.35 -4.87 12.49
N PRO A 303 -13.94 -5.60 11.44
CA PRO A 303 -14.84 -6.42 10.64
C PRO A 303 -15.65 -7.41 11.49
N CYS A 304 -16.82 -7.83 11.00
CA CYS A 304 -17.59 -8.90 11.64
C CYS A 304 -16.89 -10.27 11.44
N THR A 305 -17.45 -11.34 11.99
CA THR A 305 -16.94 -12.70 11.75
C THR A 305 -17.13 -13.15 10.30
N GLU A 306 -16.24 -14.02 9.83
CA GLU A 306 -16.27 -14.58 8.46
C GLU A 306 -17.54 -15.40 8.22
N SER A 307 -18.07 -16.08 9.24
CA SER A 307 -19.30 -16.87 9.15
C SER A 307 -20.48 -16.01 8.73
N ILE A 308 -20.74 -14.93 9.47
CA ILE A 308 -21.79 -13.93 9.18
C ILE A 308 -21.52 -13.25 7.83
N TRP A 309 -20.27 -12.92 7.55
CA TRP A 309 -19.90 -12.25 6.31
C TRP A 309 -20.19 -13.09 5.08
N ASN A 310 -19.82 -14.37 5.13
CA ASN A 310 -19.97 -15.31 4.03
C ASN A 310 -21.42 -15.74 3.82
N SER A 311 -22.24 -15.81 4.87
CA SER A 311 -23.70 -16.07 4.76
C SER A 311 -24.47 -14.85 4.25
N GLY A 312 -23.89 -13.65 4.33
CA GLY A 312 -24.55 -12.40 3.94
C GLY A 312 -25.59 -11.93 4.94
N GLU A 313 -25.47 -12.37 6.19
CA GLU A 313 -26.30 -11.95 7.32
C GLU A 313 -25.85 -10.59 7.87
N ILE A 314 -26.70 -9.96 8.68
CA ILE A 314 -26.39 -8.70 9.36
C ILE A 314 -25.69 -9.01 10.68
N GLY A 315 -24.43 -8.60 10.80
CA GLY A 315 -23.60 -8.83 11.98
C GLY A 315 -23.46 -7.62 12.90
N THR A 316 -22.73 -7.85 14.00
CA THR A 316 -22.22 -6.78 14.86
C THR A 316 -20.71 -6.59 14.62
N ASN A 317 -20.22 -5.38 14.89
CA ASN A 317 -18.81 -5.03 14.75
C ASN A 317 -18.26 -4.61 16.11
N GLN A 318 -17.12 -5.18 16.51
CA GLN A 318 -16.47 -4.84 17.77
C GLN A 318 -15.58 -3.59 17.60
N PRO A 319 -15.41 -2.75 18.64
CA PRO A 319 -14.42 -1.68 18.61
C PRO A 319 -13.00 -2.25 18.67
N LEU A 320 -12.06 -1.64 17.92
CA LEU A 320 -10.64 -2.00 17.96
C LEU A 320 -10.04 -1.83 19.36
N PHE A 321 -10.42 -0.76 20.06
CA PHE A 321 -9.93 -0.39 21.38
C PHE A 321 -10.89 -0.88 22.47
N ALA A 322 -11.09 -2.19 22.58
CA ALA A 322 -11.88 -2.76 23.67
C ALA A 322 -11.10 -2.64 25.01
N SER A 323 -11.79 -2.26 26.09
CA SER A 323 -11.19 -2.09 27.42
C SER A 323 -10.74 -3.40 28.08
N SER A 324 -11.13 -4.54 27.51
CA SER A 324 -10.78 -5.89 27.96
C SER A 324 -11.08 -6.89 26.85
N PHE A 325 -10.25 -7.93 26.70
CA PHE A 325 -10.53 -9.12 25.88
C PHE A 325 -11.50 -10.06 26.61
N THR A 326 -12.60 -9.55 27.19
CA THR A 326 -13.55 -10.40 27.91
C THR A 326 -14.30 -11.31 26.94
N CYS A 327 -13.94 -12.58 27.04
CA CYS A 327 -14.30 -13.81 26.33
C CYS A 327 -15.82 -14.13 26.19
N THR A 328 -16.62 -13.29 25.52
CA THR A 328 -18.01 -13.67 25.17
C THR A 328 -18.40 -13.47 23.72
N ILE A 329 -17.57 -12.82 22.90
CA ILE A 329 -17.88 -12.57 21.48
C ILE A 329 -16.71 -13.03 20.63
N GLU A 330 -16.98 -14.02 19.79
CA GLU A 330 -16.04 -14.59 18.80
C GLU A 330 -15.55 -13.48 17.85
N VAL A 331 -14.23 -13.25 17.82
CA VAL A 331 -13.61 -12.30 16.88
C VAL A 331 -13.18 -13.08 15.64
N GLY A 332 -13.59 -12.61 14.46
CA GLY A 332 -13.24 -13.26 13.20
C GLY A 332 -11.75 -13.21 12.90
N SER A 333 -11.25 -14.17 12.10
CA SER A 333 -9.82 -14.26 11.76
C SER A 333 -9.30 -13.00 11.06
N PHE A 334 -10.12 -12.39 10.20
CA PHE A 334 -9.74 -11.13 9.54
C PHE A 334 -9.72 -9.97 10.53
N ALA A 335 -10.63 -9.94 11.51
CA ALA A 335 -10.61 -8.94 12.58
C ALA A 335 -9.37 -9.09 13.48
N SER A 336 -8.95 -10.31 13.78
CA SER A 336 -7.69 -10.60 14.47
C SER A 336 -6.48 -10.12 13.67
N ALA A 337 -6.48 -10.30 12.34
CA ALA A 337 -5.44 -9.76 11.46
C ALA A 337 -5.42 -8.22 11.47
N CYS A 338 -6.60 -7.58 11.55
CA CYS A 338 -6.70 -6.12 11.70
C CYS A 338 -6.06 -5.65 13.02
N GLN A 339 -6.34 -6.33 14.13
CA GLN A 339 -5.74 -6.03 15.44
C GLN A 339 -4.22 -6.19 15.41
N ALA A 340 -3.72 -7.31 14.88
CA ALA A 340 -2.29 -7.55 14.73
C ALA A 340 -1.62 -6.47 13.85
N SER A 341 -2.27 -6.07 12.74
CA SER A 341 -1.76 -5.01 11.88
C SER A 341 -1.71 -3.64 12.57
N HIS A 342 -2.67 -3.35 13.46
CA HIS A 342 -2.67 -2.11 14.22
C HIS A 342 -1.45 -2.07 15.16
N VAL A 343 -1.23 -3.14 15.94
CA VAL A 343 -0.07 -3.21 16.84
C VAL A 343 1.24 -3.17 16.06
N LEU A 344 1.31 -3.85 14.90
CA LEU A 344 2.44 -3.72 13.98
C LEU A 344 2.66 -2.26 13.54
N GLY A 345 1.60 -1.52 13.22
CA GLY A 345 1.69 -0.09 12.93
C GLY A 345 2.29 0.74 14.07
N LEU A 346 1.95 0.43 15.32
CA LEU A 346 2.56 1.07 16.50
C LEU A 346 4.08 0.77 16.57
N VAL A 347 4.48 -0.48 16.35
CA VAL A 347 5.89 -0.90 16.35
C VAL A 347 6.67 -0.21 15.23
N LEU A 348 6.14 -0.17 14.01
CA LEU A 348 6.79 0.48 12.87
C LEU A 348 6.99 1.98 13.14
N ARG A 349 6.01 2.67 13.75
CA ARG A 349 6.18 4.07 14.14
C ARG A 349 7.21 4.27 15.25
N HIS A 350 7.27 3.37 16.22
CA HIS A 350 8.28 3.41 17.26
C HIS A 350 9.70 3.22 16.69
N ARG A 351 9.84 2.32 15.72
CA ARG A 351 11.08 2.06 14.97
C ARG A 351 11.54 3.27 14.17
N ASP A 352 10.62 3.87 13.42
CA ASP A 352 10.88 4.95 12.48
C ASP A 352 10.61 6.34 13.07
N ASP A 353 10.58 6.47 14.41
CA ASP A 353 10.41 7.76 15.11
C ASP A 353 11.55 8.73 14.75
N PRO A 354 11.26 9.85 14.04
CA PRO A 354 12.28 10.82 13.66
C PRO A 354 12.92 11.51 14.87
N ASN A 355 12.24 11.54 16.01
CA ASN A 355 12.70 12.20 17.22
C ASN A 355 13.45 11.25 18.17
N LYS A 356 13.76 10.01 17.75
CA LYS A 356 14.37 8.98 18.62
C LYS A 356 15.64 9.41 19.35
N ALA A 357 16.44 10.31 18.76
CA ALA A 357 17.67 10.81 19.37
C ALA A 357 17.43 11.90 20.44
N THR A 358 16.27 12.57 20.40
CA THR A 358 15.86 13.62 21.33
C THR A 358 14.84 13.17 22.37
N THR A 359 14.12 12.08 22.08
CA THR A 359 13.15 11.47 23.00
C THR A 359 13.85 10.94 24.23
N ASP A 360 13.26 11.17 25.41
CA ASP A 360 13.76 10.63 26.67
C ASP A 360 13.93 9.09 26.59
N PRO A 361 15.15 8.56 26.86
CA PRO A 361 15.41 7.13 26.82
C PRO A 361 14.49 6.30 27.72
N HIS A 362 14.12 6.81 28.90
CA HIS A 362 13.18 6.11 29.81
C HIS A 362 11.78 6.00 29.19
N PHE A 363 11.27 7.10 28.64
CA PHE A 363 9.99 7.08 27.92
C PHE A 363 10.00 6.09 26.77
N ARG A 364 11.07 6.08 25.97
CA ARG A 364 11.21 5.17 24.81
C ARG A 364 11.24 3.70 25.23
N LEU A 365 11.99 3.36 26.29
CA LEU A 365 12.01 2.00 26.84
C LEU A 365 10.66 1.60 27.45
N SER A 366 9.97 2.54 28.12
CA SER A 366 8.63 2.29 28.65
C SER A 366 7.63 1.98 27.54
N GLU A 367 7.66 2.75 26.45
CA GLU A 367 6.85 2.49 25.25
C GLU A 367 7.18 1.13 24.65
N ALA A 368 8.47 0.80 24.50
CA ALA A 368 8.91 -0.50 23.97
C ALA A 368 8.40 -1.67 24.83
N ASN A 369 8.48 -1.56 26.16
CA ASN A 369 7.95 -2.56 27.07
C ASN A 369 6.42 -2.67 26.97
N GLN A 370 5.68 -1.56 26.85
CA GLN A 370 4.23 -1.59 26.64
C GLN A 370 3.85 -2.29 25.33
N LEU A 371 4.59 -2.03 24.24
CA LEU A 371 4.40 -2.71 22.97
C LEU A 371 4.70 -4.21 23.09
N HIS A 372 5.77 -4.57 23.80
CA HIS A 372 6.12 -5.96 24.08
C HIS A 372 4.99 -6.69 24.84
N GLN A 373 4.47 -6.11 25.93
CA GLN A 373 3.37 -6.71 26.70
C GLN A 373 2.09 -6.84 25.86
N THR A 374 1.79 -5.84 25.04
CA THR A 374 0.64 -5.86 24.13
C THR A 374 0.76 -7.00 23.11
N LEU A 375 1.94 -7.18 22.53
CA LEU A 375 2.21 -8.27 21.58
C LEU A 375 2.14 -9.64 22.23
N LEU A 376 2.62 -9.80 23.48
CA LEU A 376 2.47 -11.06 24.21
C LEU A 376 1.01 -11.38 24.49
N ALA A 377 0.24 -10.41 24.99
CA ALA A 377 -1.19 -10.59 25.25
C ALA A 377 -1.96 -10.96 23.96
N LEU A 378 -1.61 -10.32 22.84
CA LEU A 378 -2.18 -10.65 21.54
C LEU A 378 -1.78 -12.06 21.08
N SER A 379 -0.51 -12.44 21.22
CA SER A 379 -0.04 -13.80 20.87
C SER A 379 -0.81 -14.86 21.66
N THR A 380 -0.91 -14.72 22.97
CA THR A 380 -1.67 -15.65 23.83
C THR A 380 -3.13 -15.74 23.42
N TYR A 381 -3.76 -14.61 23.06
CA TYR A 381 -5.12 -14.60 22.54
C TYR A 381 -5.23 -15.38 21.22
N LEU A 382 -4.33 -15.17 20.28
CA LEU A 382 -4.32 -15.87 18.99
C LEU A 382 -4.09 -17.37 19.16
N ASP A 383 -3.20 -17.78 20.07
CA ASP A 383 -2.90 -19.19 20.34
C ASP A 383 -4.12 -19.93 20.95
N HIS A 384 -4.94 -19.23 21.74
CA HIS A 384 -6.15 -19.81 22.32
C HIS A 384 -7.31 -19.93 21.33
N GLU A 385 -7.46 -18.96 20.41
CA GLU A 385 -8.57 -18.91 19.45
C GLU A 385 -8.26 -19.61 18.12
N ALA A 386 -6.99 -19.91 17.84
CA ALA A 386 -6.58 -20.63 16.65
C ALA A 386 -7.12 -22.08 16.67
N GLN A 387 -8.32 -22.26 16.13
CA GLN A 387 -8.80 -23.55 15.66
C GLN A 387 -8.28 -23.72 14.22
N ASP A 388 -7.40 -24.70 14.02
CA ASP A 388 -6.69 -24.97 12.76
C ASP A 388 -5.91 -23.74 12.21
N ASP A 389 -5.58 -23.74 10.92
CA ASP A 389 -4.86 -22.66 10.20
C ASP A 389 -5.70 -21.38 9.98
N SER A 390 -6.79 -21.18 10.71
CA SER A 390 -7.73 -20.09 10.48
C SER A 390 -7.15 -18.69 10.79
N MET A 391 -6.18 -18.60 11.71
CA MET A 391 -5.60 -17.34 12.21
C MET A 391 -4.19 -17.03 11.69
N VAL A 392 -3.67 -17.79 10.73
CA VAL A 392 -2.26 -17.72 10.28
C VAL A 392 -1.81 -16.31 9.92
N VAL A 393 -2.65 -15.49 9.28
CA VAL A 393 -2.28 -14.11 8.92
C VAL A 393 -2.08 -13.24 10.17
N ALA A 394 -2.96 -13.35 11.16
CA ALA A 394 -2.86 -12.60 12.40
C ALA A 394 -1.60 -13.00 13.20
N ILE A 395 -1.32 -14.30 13.28
CA ILE A 395 -0.12 -14.86 13.92
C ILE A 395 1.14 -14.34 13.20
N ALA A 396 1.20 -14.44 11.88
CA ALA A 396 2.33 -13.98 11.09
C ALA A 396 2.59 -12.46 11.26
N LEU A 397 1.54 -11.63 11.30
CA LEU A 397 1.66 -10.20 11.57
C LEU A 397 2.14 -9.91 13.00
N CYS A 398 1.63 -10.66 13.98
CA CYS A 398 2.06 -10.54 15.38
C CYS A 398 3.54 -10.90 15.54
N TYR A 399 3.99 -12.02 14.94
CA TYR A 399 5.39 -12.42 14.94
C TYR A 399 6.28 -11.43 14.21
N SER A 400 5.84 -10.91 13.06
CA SER A 400 6.57 -9.86 12.35
C SER A 400 6.76 -8.61 13.22
N ALA A 401 5.71 -8.17 13.93
CA ALA A 401 5.79 -7.03 14.85
C ALA A 401 6.75 -7.30 16.03
N ARG A 402 6.71 -8.51 16.60
CA ARG A 402 7.61 -8.94 17.66
C ARG A 402 9.07 -8.92 17.20
N LEU A 403 9.37 -9.52 16.05
CA LEU A 403 10.73 -9.56 15.50
C LEU A 403 11.25 -8.16 15.21
N VAL A 404 10.43 -7.28 14.61
CA VAL A 404 10.81 -5.88 14.39
C VAL A 404 11.08 -5.15 15.71
N LEU A 405 10.26 -5.36 16.74
CA LEU A 405 10.48 -4.76 18.05
C LEU A 405 11.78 -5.26 18.68
N TYR A 406 12.00 -6.56 18.69
CA TYR A 406 13.15 -7.18 19.34
C TYR A 406 14.47 -6.84 18.62
N ASP A 407 14.45 -6.66 17.30
CA ASP A 407 15.64 -6.26 16.52
C ASP A 407 16.25 -4.95 17.03
N MET A 408 15.39 -4.01 17.42
CA MET A 408 15.82 -2.72 17.95
C MET A 408 16.52 -2.82 19.31
N TYR A 409 16.15 -3.82 20.12
CA TYR A 409 16.51 -3.88 21.54
C TYR A 409 17.35 -5.10 21.94
N ALA A 410 17.56 -6.08 21.07
CA ALA A 410 18.40 -7.25 21.34
C ALA A 410 19.89 -6.88 21.50
N CYS A 411 20.32 -5.76 20.90
CA CYS A 411 21.70 -5.27 20.96
C CYS A 411 21.82 -3.97 21.78
N ASN A 412 22.56 -4.01 22.90
CA ASN A 412 22.78 -2.86 23.79
C ASN A 412 23.78 -1.80 23.29
N ASN A 413 24.15 -1.84 22.01
CA ASN A 413 25.11 -0.88 21.46
C ASN A 413 24.49 0.52 21.25
N GLN A 414 23.17 0.61 21.05
CA GLN A 414 22.50 1.87 20.75
C GLN A 414 22.43 2.83 21.96
N PHE A 415 22.26 2.30 23.18
CA PHE A 415 22.15 3.09 24.40
C PHE A 415 23.51 3.37 25.05
N SER A 416 24.54 2.62 24.68
CA SER A 416 25.92 2.83 25.15
C SER A 416 26.49 4.20 24.76
N ALA A 417 25.95 4.85 23.73
CA ALA A 417 26.42 6.14 23.23
C ALA A 417 26.18 7.30 24.21
N LEU A 418 25.25 7.16 25.17
CA LEU A 418 24.89 8.19 26.15
C LEU A 418 25.61 8.03 27.51
N GLY A 419 26.40 6.98 27.70
CA GLY A 419 27.20 6.77 28.91
C GLY A 419 26.43 6.41 30.19
N ILE A 420 25.11 6.26 30.11
CA ILE A 420 24.23 5.87 31.23
C ILE A 420 23.59 4.52 30.87
N ARG A 421 23.95 3.46 31.59
CA ARG A 421 23.30 2.15 31.53
C ARG A 421 22.11 2.15 32.48
N MET A 422 20.94 1.75 31.99
CA MET A 422 19.71 1.71 32.78
C MET A 422 19.30 0.26 33.06
N SER A 423 18.63 -0.01 34.18
CA SER A 423 18.12 -1.36 34.48
C SER A 423 17.06 -1.79 33.47
N GLU A 424 16.24 -0.85 33.02
CA GLU A 424 15.18 -1.06 32.05
C GLU A 424 15.73 -1.42 30.65
N GLU A 425 16.96 -1.03 30.34
CA GLU A 425 17.66 -1.44 29.10
C GLU A 425 17.99 -2.94 29.16
N GLU A 426 18.51 -3.42 30.28
CA GLU A 426 18.81 -4.84 30.49
C GLU A 426 17.53 -5.69 30.44
N ASP A 427 16.46 -5.23 31.09
CA ASP A 427 15.16 -5.91 31.08
C ASP A 427 14.59 -6.02 29.66
N MET A 428 14.61 -4.92 28.89
CA MET A 428 14.13 -4.92 27.51
C MET A 428 15.03 -5.74 26.58
N GLN A 429 16.34 -5.75 26.79
CA GLN A 429 17.26 -6.60 26.03
C GLN A 429 16.96 -8.08 26.28
N LYS A 430 16.82 -8.47 27.56
CA LYS A 430 16.49 -9.83 27.95
C LYS A 430 15.16 -10.26 27.33
N ALA A 431 14.12 -9.44 27.45
CA ALA A 431 12.82 -9.68 26.84
C ALA A 431 12.90 -9.85 25.32
N SER A 432 13.78 -9.09 24.66
CA SER A 432 14.00 -9.16 23.21
C SER A 432 14.69 -10.47 22.78
N ILE A 433 15.74 -10.87 23.50
CA ILE A 433 16.47 -12.13 23.22
C ILE A 433 15.55 -13.34 23.45
N ASP A 434 14.84 -13.36 24.58
CA ASP A 434 13.89 -14.45 24.90
C ASP A 434 12.73 -14.48 23.90
N GLY A 435 12.24 -13.30 23.52
CA GLY A 435 11.20 -13.12 22.52
C GLY A 435 11.60 -13.62 21.14
N TYR A 436 12.83 -13.34 20.69
CA TYR A 436 13.38 -13.87 19.44
C TYR A 436 13.37 -15.39 19.41
N ARG A 437 13.93 -16.02 20.44
CA ARG A 437 13.99 -17.48 20.56
C ARG A 437 12.60 -18.11 20.58
N ASN A 438 11.65 -17.48 21.28
CA ASN A 438 10.27 -17.94 21.30
C ASN A 438 9.62 -17.86 19.92
N VAL A 439 9.67 -16.72 19.23
CA VAL A 439 9.07 -16.59 17.89
C VAL A 439 9.68 -17.58 16.90
N THR A 440 11.00 -17.73 16.88
CA THR A 440 11.68 -18.70 15.99
C THR A 440 11.21 -20.12 16.27
N ARG A 441 11.06 -20.51 17.55
CA ARG A 441 10.54 -21.83 17.92
C ARG A 441 9.09 -22.02 17.50
N GLU A 442 8.22 -21.04 17.74
CA GLU A 442 6.81 -21.18 17.35
C GLU A 442 6.63 -21.24 15.83
N VAL A 443 7.40 -20.45 15.07
CA VAL A 443 7.42 -20.54 13.60
C VAL A 443 7.90 -21.93 13.16
N PHE A 444 8.89 -22.51 13.83
CA PHE A 444 9.34 -23.86 13.53
C PHE A 444 8.24 -24.90 13.82
N ASN A 445 7.63 -24.87 15.01
CA ASN A 445 6.54 -25.78 15.38
C ASN A 445 5.34 -25.67 14.43
N PHE A 446 5.04 -24.47 13.95
CA PHE A 446 3.99 -24.25 12.96
C PHE A 446 4.30 -24.91 11.60
N LEU A 447 5.58 -25.09 11.25
CA LEU A 447 5.99 -25.64 9.96
C LEU A 447 6.25 -27.15 9.98
N ASP A 448 6.44 -27.75 11.16
CA ASP A 448 6.74 -29.16 11.37
C ASP A 448 5.46 -29.93 11.76
N ASP A 449 4.78 -30.53 10.76
CA ASP A 449 3.55 -31.33 10.97
C ASP A 449 3.82 -32.66 11.70
N ASP A 450 5.08 -33.13 11.74
CA ASP A 450 5.47 -34.38 12.39
C ASP A 450 6.06 -34.08 13.77
N GLY A 451 5.18 -34.09 14.77
CA GLY A 451 5.53 -33.81 16.15
C GLY A 451 6.75 -34.58 16.66
N GLY A 452 7.78 -33.82 17.03
CA GLY A 452 8.70 -34.18 18.08
C GLY A 452 10.17 -34.01 17.71
N LEU A 453 10.87 -33.19 18.50
CA LEU A 453 12.24 -33.45 18.95
C LEU A 453 12.62 -32.48 20.09
N GLU A 454 13.54 -32.91 20.96
CA GLU A 454 13.89 -32.26 22.23
C GLU A 454 14.93 -31.12 22.10
N LYS A 455 14.86 -30.20 23.07
CA LYS A 455 15.54 -28.89 23.22
C LYS A 455 17.05 -28.82 22.90
N GLY A 456 17.47 -27.84 22.07
CA GLY A 456 18.88 -27.36 21.99
C GLY A 456 19.21 -26.42 20.81
N ASN A 457 20.43 -25.83 20.76
CA ASN A 457 20.87 -24.93 19.67
C ASN A 457 20.86 -25.58 18.26
N ALA A 458 20.91 -26.91 18.16
CA ALA A 458 20.77 -27.62 16.90
C ALA A 458 19.35 -27.49 16.29
N GLU A 459 18.35 -27.19 17.12
CA GLU A 459 16.93 -27.00 16.77
C GLU A 459 16.70 -25.68 16.03
N GLU A 460 17.39 -24.59 16.41
CA GLU A 460 17.27 -23.29 15.74
C GLU A 460 17.78 -23.35 14.30
N VAL A 461 18.92 -24.01 14.07
CA VAL A 461 19.48 -24.24 12.74
C VAL A 461 18.57 -25.15 11.92
N ALA A 462 18.05 -26.22 12.52
CA ALA A 462 17.08 -27.12 11.86
C ALA A 462 15.80 -26.37 11.46
N GLY A 463 15.29 -25.50 12.33
CA GLY A 463 14.10 -24.72 12.05
C GLY A 463 14.28 -23.67 10.96
N LEU A 464 15.42 -22.99 10.94
CA LEU A 464 15.78 -22.10 9.83
C LEU A 464 15.88 -22.87 8.50
N ARG A 465 16.45 -24.08 8.49
CA ARG A 465 16.45 -24.94 7.29
C ARG A 465 15.03 -25.32 6.86
N ALA A 466 14.14 -25.66 7.80
CA ALA A 466 12.75 -25.98 7.51
C ALA A 466 12.01 -24.79 6.87
N VAL A 467 12.18 -23.58 7.43
CA VAL A 467 11.65 -22.33 6.86
C VAL A 467 12.16 -22.12 5.43
N VAL A 468 13.47 -22.24 5.20
CA VAL A 468 14.06 -22.09 3.86
C VAL A 468 13.53 -23.14 2.89
N GLY A 469 13.39 -24.40 3.33
CA GLY A 469 12.80 -25.47 2.55
C GLY A 469 11.35 -25.17 2.13
N ARG A 470 10.54 -24.66 3.06
CA ARG A 470 9.16 -24.22 2.78
C ARG A 470 9.12 -23.03 1.82
N LEU A 471 9.98 -22.03 2.00
CA LEU A 471 10.12 -20.88 1.08
C LEU A 471 10.45 -21.34 -0.35
N ARG A 472 11.41 -22.26 -0.50
CA ARG A 472 11.74 -22.90 -1.78
C ARG A 472 10.54 -23.69 -2.34
N GLY A 473 9.77 -24.36 -1.50
CA GLY A 473 8.57 -25.10 -1.90
C GLY A 473 7.45 -24.20 -2.45
N ILE A 474 7.31 -22.97 -1.95
CA ILE A 474 6.26 -22.04 -2.37
C ILE A 474 6.70 -21.02 -3.42
N GLU A 475 7.98 -20.93 -3.77
CA GLU A 475 8.52 -19.88 -4.65
C GLU A 475 7.87 -19.84 -6.04
N ARG A 476 7.42 -21.01 -6.53
CA ARG A 476 6.71 -21.10 -7.82
C ARG A 476 5.35 -20.41 -7.79
N THR A 477 4.67 -20.49 -6.65
CA THR A 477 3.38 -19.85 -6.42
C THR A 477 3.56 -18.40 -6.00
N TRP A 478 4.52 -18.13 -5.13
CA TRP A 478 4.79 -16.85 -4.50
C TRP A 478 6.26 -16.48 -4.71
N ARG A 479 6.57 -15.81 -5.83
CA ARG A 479 7.97 -15.50 -6.21
C ARG A 479 8.72 -14.65 -5.19
N VAL A 480 8.01 -13.92 -4.32
CA VAL A 480 8.62 -13.22 -3.18
C VAL A 480 9.41 -14.15 -2.25
N ALA A 481 8.96 -15.40 -2.07
CA ALA A 481 9.70 -16.38 -1.29
C ALA A 481 11.06 -16.70 -1.93
N GLY A 482 11.10 -16.84 -3.26
CA GLY A 482 12.33 -17.06 -4.00
C GLY A 482 13.28 -15.86 -3.99
N GLU A 483 12.77 -14.63 -3.93
CA GLU A 483 13.60 -13.43 -3.69
C GLU A 483 14.26 -13.49 -2.31
N TYR A 484 13.50 -13.79 -1.25
CA TYR A 484 14.06 -13.94 0.10
C TYR A 484 15.16 -15.00 0.16
N VAL A 485 14.93 -16.17 -0.45
CA VAL A 485 15.95 -17.24 -0.51
C VAL A 485 17.20 -16.77 -1.24
N ARG A 486 17.07 -16.12 -2.39
CA ARG A 486 18.21 -15.57 -3.14
C ARG A 486 19.00 -14.52 -2.35
N HIS A 487 18.32 -13.67 -1.59
CA HIS A 487 18.99 -12.71 -0.71
C HIS A 487 19.79 -13.40 0.41
N LEU A 488 19.21 -14.41 1.05
CA LEU A 488 19.89 -15.19 2.09
C LEU A 488 21.10 -15.98 1.54
N GLU A 489 21.01 -16.47 0.30
CA GLU A 489 22.12 -17.13 -0.40
C GLU A 489 23.26 -16.14 -0.71
N ALA A 490 22.91 -14.95 -1.21
CA ALA A 490 23.88 -13.92 -1.60
C ALA A 490 24.68 -13.37 -0.42
N ASP A 491 24.05 -13.22 0.75
CA ASP A 491 24.70 -12.75 1.99
C ASP A 491 25.48 -13.87 2.72
N GLY A 492 25.45 -15.10 2.21
CA GLY A 492 26.14 -16.24 2.80
C GLY A 492 25.48 -16.81 4.05
N SER A 493 24.35 -16.24 4.50
CA SER A 493 23.58 -16.68 5.67
C SER A 493 23.10 -18.13 5.58
N LEU A 494 22.92 -18.68 4.36
CA LEU A 494 22.60 -20.10 4.20
C LEU A 494 23.81 -21.02 4.29
N LYS A 495 25.03 -20.54 4.03
CA LYS A 495 26.25 -21.38 4.12
C LYS A 495 26.51 -21.81 5.56
N SER A 496 26.28 -20.91 6.52
CA SER A 496 26.35 -21.23 7.95
C SER A 496 25.26 -22.18 8.44
N LEU A 497 24.23 -22.47 7.62
CA LEU A 497 23.23 -23.50 7.92
C LEU A 497 23.62 -24.85 7.29
N GLU A 498 24.51 -24.89 6.30
CA GLU A 498 24.96 -26.12 5.62
C GLU A 498 26.21 -26.74 6.26
N GLU A 499 27.03 -25.93 6.94
CA GLU A 499 28.11 -26.33 7.85
C GLU A 499 27.57 -26.80 9.21
#